data_AF-A0A1Y5DJL5-F1
#
_entry.id   AF-A0A1Y5DJL5-F1
#
_cell.length_a   1.000
_cell.length_b   1.000
_cell.length_c   1.000
_cell.angle_alpha   90.00
_cell.angle_beta   90.00
_cell.angle_gamma   90.00
#
_symmetry.space_group_name_H-M   'P 1'
#
loop_
_entity.id
_entity.type
_entity.pdbx_description
1 polymer ?
#
loop_
_entity_poly.entity_id
_entity_poly.type
_entity_poly.pdbx_seq_one_letter_code
_entity_poly.pdbx_strand_id
1 'polypeptide(L)'
;MLKLLAIICLCSLSLFSQEYTINLIGNEKKENVSFKINFEIDEQTKPITLQKLDIRDLPQIKSLKILTAPGLKGTLADEREVLVYYKTSLEISGLKIRNLYKAAIIRIYGGETELNITFDKDHYQNITSLLKYHNIKSETLKDIDNLYGTWTEIEFNDISLPLSTIKK
;
A
#
# COMPACT_ATOMS: atom_id res chain seq x y z
N MET A 1 29.37 30.20 11.81
CA MET A 1 27.96 30.27 11.34
C MET A 1 27.62 29.26 10.26
N LEU A 2 28.49 28.99 9.27
CA LEU A 2 28.25 27.93 8.25
C LEU A 2 27.94 26.54 8.83
N LYS A 3 28.62 26.16 9.92
CA LYS A 3 28.43 24.85 10.57
C LYS A 3 27.04 24.68 11.21
N LEU A 4 26.43 25.77 11.68
CA LEU A 4 25.09 25.73 12.30
C LEU A 4 23.98 25.63 11.24
N LEU A 5 24.18 26.29 10.08
CA LEU A 5 23.26 26.22 8.95
C LEU A 5 23.20 24.80 8.36
N ALA A 6 24.35 24.12 8.28
CA ALA A 6 24.42 22.73 7.82
C ALA A 6 23.68 21.77 8.77
N ILE A 7 23.75 21.99 10.09
CA ILE A 7 23.04 21.17 11.09
C ILE A 7 21.53 21.40 11.01
N ILE A 8 21.07 22.64 10.80
CA ILE A 8 19.64 22.94 10.63
C ILE A 8 19.10 22.38 9.31
N CYS A 9 19.87 22.44 8.21
CA CYS A 9 19.53 21.77 6.94
C CYS A 9 19.53 20.23 7.04
N LEU A 10 20.33 19.65 7.94
CA LEU A 10 20.33 18.21 8.21
C LEU A 10 19.12 17.79 9.07
N CYS A 11 18.62 18.66 9.96
CA CYS A 11 17.42 18.41 10.74
C CYS A 11 16.11 18.59 9.94
N SER A 12 16.09 19.43 8.88
CA SER A 12 14.92 19.55 7.99
C SER A 12 14.71 18.34 7.07
N LEU A 13 15.63 17.36 7.09
CA LEU A 13 15.48 16.06 6.41
C LEU A 13 14.86 15.00 7.33
N SER A 14 14.33 15.35 8.50
CA SER A 14 13.49 14.42 9.25
C SER A 14 12.26 14.12 8.40
N LEU A 15 12.30 12.99 7.70
CA LEU A 15 11.15 12.34 7.09
C LEU A 15 10.07 12.27 8.17
N PHE A 16 9.05 13.11 8.03
CA PHE A 16 7.91 13.05 8.94
C PHE A 16 7.20 11.73 8.65
N SER A 17 6.82 11.00 9.69
CA SER A 17 6.02 9.78 9.56
C SER A 17 4.61 10.08 10.03
N GLN A 18 3.61 9.57 9.32
CA GLN A 18 2.20 9.68 9.70
C GLN A 18 1.58 8.29 9.77
N GLU A 19 0.78 8.07 10.82
CA GLU A 19 -0.02 6.87 10.98
C GLU A 19 -1.31 6.99 10.15
N TYR A 20 -1.57 5.96 9.33
CA TYR A 20 -2.78 5.81 8.54
C TYR A 20 -3.57 4.61 9.04
N THR A 21 -4.87 4.77 9.21
CA THR A 21 -5.81 3.65 9.36
C THR A 21 -6.20 3.17 7.98
N ILE A 22 -5.79 1.96 7.61
CA ILE A 22 -6.14 1.31 6.36
C ILE A 22 -7.38 0.47 6.58
N ASN A 23 -8.46 0.78 5.87
CA ASN A 23 -9.67 -0.03 5.82
C ASN A 23 -9.78 -0.66 4.44
N LEU A 24 -9.47 -1.95 4.35
CA LEU A 24 -9.65 -2.73 3.14
C LEU A 24 -11.10 -3.20 3.06
N ILE A 25 -11.73 -2.98 1.92
CA ILE A 25 -13.12 -3.35 1.66
C ILE A 25 -13.14 -4.22 0.41
N GLY A 26 -13.74 -5.40 0.50
CA GLY A 26 -13.79 -6.32 -0.64
C GLY A 26 -15.05 -7.13 -0.72
N ASN A 27 -15.14 -7.91 -1.81
CA ASN A 27 -16.30 -8.72 -2.11
C ASN A 27 -16.26 -10.06 -1.36
N GLU A 28 -15.07 -10.50 -0.94
CA GLU A 28 -14.89 -11.66 -0.09
C GLU A 28 -14.69 -11.25 1.37
N LYS A 29 -15.21 -12.04 2.32
CA LYS A 29 -15.09 -11.73 3.75
C LYS A 29 -13.65 -11.50 4.21
N LYS A 30 -12.70 -12.27 3.65
CA LYS A 30 -11.26 -12.16 3.96
C LYS A 30 -10.62 -10.84 3.55
N GLU A 31 -11.24 -10.10 2.63
CA GLU A 31 -10.74 -8.83 2.12
C GLU A 31 -11.12 -7.65 3.01
N ASN A 32 -12.07 -7.85 3.93
CA ASN A 32 -12.53 -6.82 4.85
C ASN A 32 -11.65 -6.82 6.12
N VAL A 33 -10.61 -6.00 6.11
CA VAL A 33 -9.60 -5.94 7.19
C VAL A 33 -9.22 -4.48 7.45
N SER A 34 -9.10 -4.12 8.73
CA SER A 34 -8.61 -2.80 9.15
C SER A 34 -7.34 -2.93 10.00
N PHE A 35 -6.36 -2.07 9.75
CA PHE A 35 -5.11 -2.00 10.50
C PHE A 35 -4.47 -0.62 10.39
N LYS A 36 -3.43 -0.36 11.19
CA LYS A 36 -2.72 0.91 11.18
C LYS A 36 -1.34 0.75 10.56
N ILE A 37 -0.91 1.70 9.75
CA ILE A 37 0.41 1.65 9.12
C ILE A 37 1.04 3.02 9.08
N ASN A 38 2.35 3.08 9.24
CA ASN A 38 3.09 4.33 9.14
C ASN A 38 3.65 4.47 7.73
N PHE A 39 3.39 5.62 7.10
CA PHE A 39 4.09 6.04 5.90
C PHE A 39 4.95 7.25 6.21
N GLU A 40 6.12 7.32 5.59
CA GLU A 40 6.87 8.56 5.48
C GLU A 40 6.08 9.53 4.59
N ILE A 41 5.99 10.79 5.01
CA ILE A 41 5.22 11.84 4.35
C ILE A 41 6.11 13.02 3.94
N ASP A 42 5.68 13.73 2.91
CA ASP A 42 6.26 15.00 2.49
C ASP A 42 5.69 16.18 3.31
N GLU A 43 6.19 17.39 3.03
CA GLU A 43 5.76 18.64 3.70
C GLU A 43 4.27 18.95 3.54
N GLN A 44 3.59 18.32 2.57
CA GLN A 44 2.17 18.45 2.31
C GLN A 44 1.35 17.32 2.95
N THR A 45 1.94 16.53 3.86
CA THR A 45 1.29 15.39 4.54
C THR A 45 0.81 14.30 3.60
N LYS A 46 1.47 14.15 2.44
CA LYS A 46 1.21 13.08 1.48
C LYS A 46 2.28 12.00 1.62
N PRO A 47 1.95 10.71 1.45
CA PRO A 47 2.96 9.68 1.53
C PRO A 47 3.98 9.85 0.40
N ILE A 48 5.26 9.71 0.76
CA ILE A 48 6.36 9.70 -0.20
C ILE A 48 6.17 8.50 -1.12
N THR A 49 6.46 8.68 -2.41
CA THR A 49 6.28 7.66 -3.44
C THR A 49 7.27 6.51 -3.31
N LEU A 50 6.89 5.33 -3.78
CA LEU A 50 7.70 4.11 -3.88
C LEU A 50 8.06 3.45 -2.54
N GLN A 51 7.31 3.73 -1.48
CA GLN A 51 7.35 2.95 -0.25
C GLN A 51 6.69 1.59 -0.50
N LYS A 52 7.39 0.51 -0.16
CA LYS A 52 7.04 -0.88 -0.45
C LYS A 52 6.86 -1.65 0.85
N LEU A 53 5.64 -1.99 1.22
CA LEU A 53 5.33 -2.74 2.44
C LEU A 53 4.71 -4.10 2.08
N ASP A 54 5.20 -5.17 2.72
CA ASP A 54 4.61 -6.51 2.62
C ASP A 54 4.03 -6.88 3.98
N ILE A 55 2.71 -6.83 4.08
CA ILE A 55 2.02 -7.20 5.31
C ILE A 55 1.81 -8.71 5.30
N ARG A 56 2.47 -9.39 6.24
CA ARG A 56 2.50 -10.83 6.36
C ARG A 56 1.41 -11.33 7.30
N ASP A 57 0.95 -12.54 7.02
CA ASP A 57 0.07 -13.29 7.91
C ASP A 57 -1.25 -12.59 8.29
N LEU A 58 -1.84 -11.84 7.34
CA LEU A 58 -3.23 -11.42 7.46
C LEU A 58 -4.15 -12.64 7.52
N PRO A 59 -5.31 -12.53 8.20
CA PRO A 59 -6.33 -13.57 8.18
C PRO A 59 -6.69 -13.96 6.74
N GLN A 60 -6.30 -15.17 6.33
CA GLN A 60 -6.58 -15.75 5.01
C GLN A 60 -5.90 -15.05 3.80
N ILE A 61 -5.01 -14.07 4.02
CA ILE A 61 -4.15 -13.45 3.00
C ILE A 61 -2.70 -13.57 3.48
N LYS A 62 -1.90 -14.40 2.81
CA LYS A 62 -0.52 -14.68 3.26
C LYS A 62 0.43 -13.47 3.17
N SER A 63 0.24 -12.65 2.15
CA SER A 63 1.10 -11.52 1.82
C SER A 63 0.26 -10.48 1.08
N LEU A 64 0.09 -9.33 1.71
CA LEU A 64 -0.58 -8.17 1.16
C LEU A 64 0.48 -7.10 0.85
N LYS A 65 0.64 -6.79 -0.43
CA LYS A 65 1.59 -5.78 -0.89
C LYS A 65 0.91 -4.42 -0.89
N ILE A 66 1.58 -3.43 -0.30
CA ILE A 66 1.15 -2.02 -0.30
C ILE A 66 2.27 -1.18 -0.89
N LEU A 67 1.94 -0.40 -1.91
CA LEU A 67 2.86 0.45 -2.66
C LEU A 67 2.33 1.87 -2.74
N THR A 68 3.11 2.86 -2.32
CA THR A 68 2.82 4.26 -2.62
C THR A 68 3.35 4.61 -4.01
N ALA A 69 2.63 5.42 -4.76
CA ALA A 69 2.96 5.78 -6.14
C ALA A 69 2.71 7.27 -6.40
N PRO A 70 3.42 7.85 -7.38
CA PRO A 70 3.04 9.16 -7.89
C PRO A 70 1.66 9.10 -8.52
N GLY A 71 0.97 10.24 -8.58
CA GLY A 71 -0.25 10.39 -9.36
C GLY A 71 -0.11 10.03 -10.83
N LEU A 72 -1.26 9.83 -11.50
CA LEU A 72 -1.27 9.58 -12.94
C LEU A 72 -0.80 10.82 -13.72
N LYS A 73 -0.27 10.62 -14.93
CA LYS A 73 0.09 11.77 -15.77
C LYS A 73 -1.20 12.49 -16.21
N GLY A 74 -1.28 13.79 -15.96
CA GLY A 74 -2.42 14.63 -16.38
C GLY A 74 -3.57 14.71 -15.36
N THR A 75 -3.42 14.12 -14.18
CA THR A 75 -4.27 14.41 -13.03
C THR A 75 -3.78 15.66 -12.29
N LEU A 76 -4.47 16.07 -11.21
CA LEU A 76 -4.02 17.19 -10.38
C LEU A 76 -2.57 16.94 -10.00
N ALA A 77 -1.70 17.94 -10.24
CA ALA A 77 -0.23 17.84 -10.25
C ALA A 77 0.41 17.29 -8.96
N ASP A 78 -0.41 17.05 -7.95
CA ASP A 78 -0.05 16.89 -6.56
C ASP A 78 -0.69 15.66 -5.91
N GLU A 79 -1.37 14.79 -6.66
CA GLU A 79 -1.94 13.55 -6.09
C GLU A 79 -0.86 12.48 -5.85
N ARG A 80 -1.14 11.61 -4.87
CA ARG A 80 -0.44 10.33 -4.65
C ARG A 80 -1.43 9.19 -4.78
N GLU A 81 -0.93 8.00 -5.07
CA GLU A 81 -1.73 6.78 -5.05
C GLU A 81 -1.18 5.81 -4.00
N VAL A 82 -2.08 5.10 -3.34
CA VAL A 82 -1.75 3.89 -2.58
C VAL A 82 -2.40 2.72 -3.30
N LEU A 83 -1.54 1.79 -3.73
CA LEU A 83 -1.93 0.56 -4.39
C LEU A 83 -1.78 -0.59 -3.41
N VAL A 84 -2.82 -1.39 -3.30
CA VAL A 84 -2.85 -2.59 -2.47
C VAL A 84 -3.14 -3.78 -3.35
N TYR A 85 -2.36 -4.86 -3.24
CA TYR A 85 -2.65 -6.09 -3.98
C TYR A 85 -2.19 -7.34 -3.25
N TYR A 86 -2.85 -8.45 -3.53
CA TYR A 86 -2.44 -9.76 -3.03
C TYR A 86 -2.71 -10.85 -4.07
N LYS A 87 -1.98 -11.96 -3.95
CA LYS A 87 -2.09 -13.12 -4.83
C LYS A 87 -3.15 -14.09 -4.32
N THR A 88 -4.03 -14.55 -5.21
CA THR A 88 -5.20 -15.40 -4.88
C THR A 88 -5.46 -16.46 -5.96
N SER A 89 -6.50 -17.24 -5.74
CA SER A 89 -7.12 -18.14 -6.72
C SER A 89 -8.61 -17.92 -6.76
N LEU A 90 -9.21 -18.10 -7.93
CA LEU A 90 -10.65 -17.98 -8.16
C LEU A 90 -11.22 -19.35 -8.53
N GLU A 91 -12.37 -19.69 -7.96
CA GLU A 91 -13.11 -20.90 -8.30
C GLU A 91 -14.39 -20.53 -9.03
N ILE A 92 -14.51 -20.97 -10.29
CA ILE A 92 -15.69 -20.75 -11.14
C ILE A 92 -16.10 -22.08 -11.73
N SER A 93 -17.35 -22.49 -11.51
CA SER A 93 -17.93 -23.71 -12.11
C SER A 93 -17.08 -24.97 -11.87
N GLY A 94 -16.48 -25.09 -10.67
CA GLY A 94 -15.60 -26.20 -10.29
C GLY A 94 -14.17 -26.14 -10.86
N LEU A 95 -13.83 -25.11 -11.65
CA LEU A 95 -12.47 -24.87 -12.12
C LEU A 95 -11.75 -23.88 -11.19
N LYS A 96 -10.59 -24.28 -10.68
CA LYS A 96 -9.72 -23.44 -9.86
C LYS A 96 -8.65 -22.75 -10.71
N ILE A 97 -8.84 -21.47 -10.98
CA ILE A 97 -7.85 -20.61 -11.64
C ILE A 97 -6.87 -20.10 -10.58
N ARG A 98 -5.60 -20.47 -10.71
CA ARG A 98 -4.54 -20.12 -9.74
C ARG A 98 -3.74 -18.91 -10.22
N ASN A 99 -2.94 -18.33 -9.31
CA ASN A 99 -2.00 -17.24 -9.60
C ASN A 99 -2.67 -15.98 -10.15
N LEU A 100 -3.83 -15.63 -9.61
CA LEU A 100 -4.51 -14.38 -9.89
C LEU A 100 -4.10 -13.33 -8.86
N TYR A 101 -4.37 -12.07 -9.17
CA TYR A 101 -4.16 -10.95 -8.26
C TYR A 101 -5.47 -10.20 -8.05
N LYS A 102 -5.70 -9.78 -6.82
CA LYS A 102 -6.74 -8.81 -6.46
C LYS A 102 -6.04 -7.51 -6.10
N ALA A 103 -6.55 -6.41 -6.62
CA ALA A 103 -5.93 -5.10 -6.48
C ALA A 103 -6.97 -4.06 -6.05
N ALA A 104 -6.49 -3.03 -5.38
CA ALA A 104 -7.26 -1.89 -4.92
C ALA A 104 -6.38 -0.65 -4.95
N ILE A 105 -6.98 0.50 -5.24
CA ILE A 105 -6.23 1.75 -5.42
C ILE A 105 -7.02 2.89 -4.80
N ILE A 106 -6.33 3.77 -4.08
CA ILE A 106 -6.89 5.02 -3.56
C ILE A 106 -5.96 6.18 -3.90
N ARG A 107 -6.55 7.35 -4.16
CA ARG A 107 -5.82 8.61 -4.34
C ARG A 107 -5.78 9.40 -3.04
N ILE A 108 -4.66 10.05 -2.78
CA ILE A 108 -4.37 10.82 -1.58
C ILE A 108 -3.96 12.24 -2.00
N TYR A 109 -4.57 13.23 -1.36
CA TYR A 109 -4.40 14.65 -1.66
C TYR A 109 -3.71 15.44 -0.52
N GLY A 110 -3.50 14.81 0.64
CA GLY A 110 -2.82 15.38 1.80
C GLY A 110 -3.77 15.56 3.00
N GLY A 111 -3.30 15.17 4.18
CA GLY A 111 -4.02 15.32 5.44
C GLY A 111 -4.99 14.18 5.78
N GLU A 112 -5.20 13.22 4.87
CA GLU A 112 -5.96 12.00 5.15
C GLU A 112 -5.21 11.14 6.18
N THR A 113 -5.90 10.66 7.21
CA THR A 113 -5.38 9.69 8.19
C THR A 113 -6.12 8.36 8.13
N GLU A 114 -7.22 8.29 7.38
CA GLU A 114 -8.03 7.09 7.19
C GLU A 114 -8.20 6.83 5.68
N LEU A 115 -7.77 5.65 5.23
CA LEU A 115 -7.78 5.24 3.84
C LEU A 115 -8.77 4.10 3.66
N ASN A 116 -9.91 4.40 3.03
CA ASN A 116 -10.94 3.42 2.68
C ASN A 116 -10.68 2.87 1.28
N ILE A 117 -10.05 1.70 1.21
CA ILE A 117 -9.50 1.12 -0.02
C ILE A 117 -10.40 -0.04 -0.45
N THR A 118 -11.10 0.12 -1.58
CA THR A 118 -12.00 -0.90 -2.11
C THR A 118 -11.31 -1.75 -3.17
N PHE A 119 -11.29 -3.07 -2.98
CA PHE A 119 -10.81 -4.02 -3.99
C PHE A 119 -11.70 -4.03 -5.23
N ASP A 120 -11.06 -4.04 -6.39
CA ASP A 120 -11.73 -4.24 -7.67
C ASP A 120 -12.52 -5.54 -7.64
N LYS A 121 -13.62 -5.60 -8.38
CA LYS A 121 -14.39 -6.85 -8.52
C LYS A 121 -13.60 -7.91 -9.29
N ASP A 122 -12.84 -7.47 -10.28
CA ASP A 122 -12.12 -8.32 -11.21
C ASP A 122 -10.83 -8.90 -10.61
N HIS A 123 -10.34 -9.95 -11.28
CA HIS A 123 -9.07 -10.58 -10.99
C HIS A 123 -8.09 -10.30 -12.12
N TYR A 124 -6.86 -9.96 -11.76
CA TYR A 124 -5.79 -9.69 -12.72
C TYR A 124 -4.90 -10.92 -12.87
N GLN A 125 -4.64 -11.33 -14.11
CA GLN A 125 -3.63 -12.37 -14.40
C GLN A 125 -2.21 -11.82 -14.35
N ASN A 126 -2.05 -10.52 -14.62
CA ASN A 126 -0.76 -9.85 -14.65
C ASN A 126 -0.84 -8.51 -13.93
N ILE A 127 -0.36 -8.48 -12.68
CA ILE A 127 -0.32 -7.25 -11.87
C ILE A 127 0.64 -6.20 -12.45
N THR A 128 1.67 -6.62 -13.19
CA THR A 128 2.67 -5.73 -13.78
C THR A 128 2.05 -4.72 -14.75
N SER A 129 1.04 -5.13 -15.52
CA SER A 129 0.35 -4.23 -16.46
C SER A 129 -0.42 -3.14 -15.71
N LEU A 130 -1.09 -3.49 -14.62
CA LEU A 130 -1.76 -2.53 -13.75
C LEU A 130 -0.75 -1.54 -13.16
N LEU A 131 0.33 -2.05 -12.56
CA LEU A 131 1.35 -1.21 -11.93
C LEU A 131 2.02 -0.25 -12.93
N LYS A 132 2.28 -0.69 -14.16
CA LYS A 132 2.79 0.18 -15.24
C LYS A 132 1.84 1.31 -15.58
N TYR A 133 0.54 1.04 -15.61
CA TYR A 133 -0.49 2.06 -15.84
C TYR A 133 -0.45 3.12 -14.72
N HIS A 134 -0.19 2.70 -13.49
CA HIS A 134 -0.02 3.56 -12.31
C HIS A 134 1.42 4.07 -12.13
N ASN A 135 2.12 4.35 -13.23
CA ASN A 135 3.45 4.98 -13.26
C ASN A 135 4.55 4.24 -12.46
N ILE A 136 4.38 2.96 -12.17
CA ILE A 136 5.44 2.16 -11.55
C ILE A 136 6.46 1.73 -12.60
N LYS A 137 7.69 2.22 -12.46
CA LYS A 137 8.79 1.96 -13.40
C LYS A 137 9.25 0.51 -13.35
N SER A 138 9.78 0.03 -14.48
CA SER A 138 10.31 -1.33 -14.64
C SER A 138 11.34 -1.77 -13.60
N GLU A 139 12.12 -0.84 -13.06
CA GLU A 139 13.06 -1.11 -11.97
C GLU A 139 12.35 -1.56 -10.70
N THR A 140 11.25 -0.88 -10.33
CA THR A 140 10.37 -1.26 -9.23
C THR A 140 9.65 -2.58 -9.50
N LEU A 141 9.29 -2.84 -10.77
CA LEU A 141 8.53 -4.04 -11.16
C LEU A 141 9.34 -5.35 -11.03
N LYS A 142 10.68 -5.29 -11.13
CA LYS A 142 11.55 -6.48 -10.97
C LYS A 142 11.40 -7.16 -9.62
N ASP A 143 10.94 -6.41 -8.62
CA ASP A 143 10.87 -6.83 -7.23
C ASP A 143 9.44 -7.20 -6.78
N ILE A 144 8.45 -7.20 -7.68
CA ILE A 144 7.02 -7.39 -7.35
C ILE A 144 6.75 -8.72 -6.66
N ASP A 145 7.32 -9.80 -7.20
CA ASP A 145 7.15 -11.17 -6.71
C ASP A 145 8.31 -11.62 -5.81
N ASN A 146 9.32 -10.76 -5.60
CA ASN A 146 10.46 -11.14 -4.79
C ASN A 146 10.08 -11.10 -3.31
N LEU A 147 10.14 -12.28 -2.68
CA LEU A 147 9.89 -12.46 -1.25
C LEU A 147 11.06 -11.96 -0.39
N TYR A 148 12.24 -11.70 -0.97
CA TYR A 148 13.43 -11.35 -0.21
C TYR A 148 14.00 -9.98 -0.62
N GLY A 149 14.10 -9.08 0.36
CA GLY A 149 15.09 -7.99 0.38
C GLY A 149 14.68 -6.62 -0.15
N THR A 150 13.49 -6.45 -0.72
CA THR A 150 13.08 -5.17 -1.37
C THR A 150 11.76 -4.60 -0.85
N TRP A 151 11.03 -5.37 -0.05
CA TRP A 151 9.82 -4.95 0.64
C TRP A 151 10.10 -4.91 2.14
N THR A 152 9.62 -3.88 2.82
CA THR A 152 9.61 -3.85 4.27
C THR A 152 8.54 -4.80 4.75
N GLU A 153 8.96 -5.92 5.33
CA GLU A 153 8.05 -6.91 5.90
C GLU A 153 7.51 -6.41 7.23
N ILE A 154 6.20 -6.52 7.41
CA ILE A 154 5.49 -6.13 8.62
C ILE A 154 4.54 -7.27 8.98
N GLU A 155 4.67 -7.80 10.19
CA GLU A 155 3.75 -8.82 10.67
C GLU A 155 2.40 -8.18 11.00
N PHE A 156 1.30 -8.78 10.55
CA PHE A 156 -0.03 -8.22 10.81
C PHE A 156 -0.29 -8.04 12.31
N ASN A 157 0.24 -8.92 13.16
CA ASN A 157 0.08 -8.81 14.61
C ASN A 157 0.68 -7.51 15.19
N ASP A 158 1.72 -6.96 14.57
CA ASP A 158 2.39 -5.74 15.05
C ASP A 158 1.59 -4.46 14.74
N ILE A 159 0.72 -4.54 13.74
CA ILE A 159 -0.07 -3.40 13.23
C ILE A 159 -1.58 -3.56 13.42
N SER A 160 -2.02 -4.76 13.78
CA SER A 160 -3.41 -5.05 14.10
C SER A 160 -3.76 -4.39 15.43
N LEU A 161 -4.89 -3.69 15.47
CA LEU A 161 -5.44 -3.25 16.74
C LEU A 161 -5.84 -4.48 17.56
N PRO A 162 -5.63 -4.50 18.89
CA PRO A 162 -6.19 -5.55 19.73
C PRO A 162 -7.70 -5.60 19.50
N LEU A 163 -8.22 -6.83 19.30
CA LEU A 163 -9.60 -7.20 18.95
C LEU A 163 -10.71 -6.63 19.88
N SER A 164 -10.37 -5.81 20.87
CA SER A 164 -11.30 -5.20 21.83
C SER A 164 -12.08 -3.99 21.33
N THR A 165 -11.84 -3.50 20.10
CA THR A 165 -12.37 -2.19 19.66
C THR A 165 -13.33 -2.22 18.48
N ILE A 166 -13.75 -3.41 18.01
CA ILE A 166 -14.93 -3.52 17.12
C ILE A 166 -16.11 -3.93 18.01
N LYS A 167 -16.61 -2.97 18.80
CA LYS A 167 -17.87 -3.12 19.53
C LYS A 167 -18.99 -2.35 18.81
N LYS A 168 -19.94 -3.16 18.35
CA LYS A 168 -21.31 -2.89 17.88
C LYS A 168 -21.47 -2.31 16.48
#